data_AF-A0A921BBP0-F1
#
_entry.id   AF-A0A921BBP0-F1
#
_cell.length_a   1.000
_cell.length_b   1.000
_cell.length_c   1.000
_cell.angle_alpha   90.00
_cell.angle_beta   90.00
_cell.angle_gamma   90.00
#
_symmetry.space_group_name_H-M   'P 1'
#
loop_
_entity.id
_entity.type
_entity.pdbx_description
1 polymer ?
#
loop_
_entity_poly.entity_id
_entity_poly.type
_entity_poly.pdbx_seq_one_letter_code
_entity_poly.pdbx_strand_id
1 'polypeptide(L)'
;MKLCKFSEPGYQNLVDTLVNPIEYGFVPQDEMVRKILNDVKEKGDEELLRLTHQFDRHTLPLEKIRVTSDEIKAAYKEISQEELDALGEAAKRIRLFHERQKQDPWTYEEGGIVLGQMVRPLEIAGIYVPGGKASYPSSVLMNAIPAKVAGVERIVMCSPFPEGQTRPHVLVAADLAGVTEIYKIGGAQAVAAMAFGTDTIPRVDKIVGPGNIFVALAKRLVFGIVDIDMIAGPSEILIVADHSAKPSYVAADLLSQAEHDEDAVPILVTPDEALAEDVKKELEKQVKVLSKKVLLKFL
;
A
#
# COMPACT_ATOMS: atom_id res chain seq x y z
N MET A 1 5.86 14.67 22.13
CA MET A 1 6.47 15.30 20.96
C MET A 1 7.82 15.90 21.36
N LYS A 2 8.89 15.62 20.61
CA LYS A 2 10.20 16.27 20.80
C LYS A 2 10.23 17.62 20.06
N LEU A 3 10.56 18.70 20.76
CA LEU A 3 10.78 20.01 20.15
C LEU A 3 12.28 20.22 19.91
N CYS A 4 12.63 20.74 18.74
CA CYS A 4 14.02 21.00 18.36
C CYS A 4 14.08 22.36 17.65
N LYS A 5 15.14 23.14 17.88
CA LYS A 5 15.35 24.43 17.20
C LYS A 5 16.49 24.31 16.20
N PHE A 6 16.35 24.96 15.04
CA PHE A 6 17.40 24.95 14.00
C PHE A 6 18.75 25.50 14.49
N SER A 7 18.73 26.33 15.54
CA SER A 7 19.92 26.91 16.17
C SER A 7 20.64 25.97 17.14
N GLU A 8 20.08 24.80 17.46
CA GLU A 8 20.68 23.86 18.41
C GLU A 8 21.83 23.08 17.77
N PRO A 9 22.95 22.85 18.48
CA PRO A 9 24.11 22.12 17.95
C PRO A 9 23.81 20.71 17.41
N GLY A 10 22.74 20.07 17.86
CA GLY A 10 22.32 18.73 17.43
C GLY A 10 21.30 18.69 16.29
N TYR A 11 20.85 19.86 15.79
CA TYR A 11 19.80 19.93 14.78
C TYR A 11 20.18 19.22 13.49
N GLN A 12 21.40 19.43 12.98
CA GLN A 12 21.84 18.81 11.73
C GLN A 12 21.86 17.28 11.85
N ASN A 13 22.38 16.73 12.94
CA ASN A 13 22.38 15.28 13.18
C ASN A 13 20.96 14.70 13.24
N LEU A 14 20.01 15.45 13.83
CA LEU A 14 18.61 15.04 13.85
C LEU A 14 18.02 15.02 12.43
N VAL A 15 18.24 16.07 11.64
CA VAL A 15 17.80 16.14 10.24
C VAL A 15 18.42 14.99 9.45
N ASP A 16 19.72 14.74 9.61
CA ASP A 16 20.41 13.66 8.91
C ASP A 16 19.82 12.28 9.28
N THR A 17 19.41 12.09 10.53
CA THR A 17 18.73 10.87 11.00
C THR A 17 17.33 10.73 10.43
N LEU A 18 16.59 11.84 10.28
CA LEU A 18 15.24 11.86 9.74
C LEU A 18 15.22 11.66 8.22
N VAL A 19 16.22 12.20 7.50
CA VAL A 19 16.33 12.11 6.04
C VAL A 19 17.01 10.82 5.60
N ASN A 20 17.90 10.28 6.44
CA ASN A 20 18.50 8.95 6.27
C ASN A 20 18.08 8.06 7.44
N PRO A 21 16.77 7.73 7.57
CA PRO A 21 16.36 6.74 8.53
C PRO A 21 17.17 5.48 8.21
N ILE A 22 18.00 5.08 9.17
CA ILE A 22 18.98 4.00 9.09
C ILE A 22 18.47 2.93 8.13
N GLU A 23 19.25 2.61 7.08
CA GLU A 23 18.98 1.49 6.17
C GLU A 23 18.35 0.37 6.98
N TYR A 24 17.06 0.08 6.73
CA TYR A 24 16.40 -1.06 7.36
C TYR A 24 17.41 -2.21 7.30
N GLY A 25 17.87 -2.68 8.46
CA GLY A 25 18.91 -3.69 8.54
C GLY A 25 18.35 -4.99 7.96
N PHE A 26 18.40 -5.11 6.63
CA PHE A 26 17.67 -6.11 5.84
C PHE A 26 18.25 -7.53 6.00
N VAL A 27 19.16 -7.77 6.94
CA VAL A 27 20.01 -8.95 6.89
C VAL A 27 19.29 -10.24 7.32
N PRO A 28 18.50 -10.29 8.42
CA PRO A 28 17.90 -11.56 8.85
C PRO A 28 16.71 -12.02 7.98
N GLN A 29 15.85 -11.09 7.56
CA GLN A 29 14.63 -11.45 6.82
C GLN A 29 14.93 -11.75 5.34
N ASP A 30 16.03 -11.24 4.77
CA ASP A 30 16.36 -11.44 3.35
C ASP A 30 16.60 -12.93 3.02
N GLU A 31 17.33 -13.68 3.86
CA GLU A 31 17.50 -15.12 3.67
C GLU A 31 16.17 -15.89 3.70
N MET A 32 15.31 -15.55 4.67
CA MET A 32 13.98 -16.16 4.79
C MET A 32 13.10 -15.85 3.58
N VAL A 33 13.11 -14.60 3.10
CA VAL A 33 12.36 -14.19 1.92
C VAL A 33 12.89 -14.88 0.67
N ARG A 34 14.22 -14.94 0.46
CA ARG A 34 14.84 -15.69 -0.65
C ARG A 34 14.42 -17.15 -0.65
N LYS A 35 14.40 -17.78 0.52
CA LYS A 35 13.94 -19.16 0.67
C LYS A 35 12.47 -19.29 0.24
N ILE A 36 11.59 -18.41 0.70
CA ILE A 36 10.17 -18.40 0.31
C ILE A 36 10.03 -18.22 -1.21
N LEU A 37 10.74 -17.26 -1.81
CA LEU A 37 10.70 -17.01 -3.25
C LEU A 37 11.13 -18.26 -4.05
N ASN A 38 12.22 -18.90 -3.64
CA ASN A 38 12.73 -20.11 -4.30
C ASN A 38 11.80 -21.30 -4.11
N ASP A 39 11.29 -21.54 -2.89
CA ASP A 39 10.36 -22.63 -2.62
C ASP A 39 9.09 -22.50 -3.47
N VAL A 40 8.53 -21.28 -3.60
CA VAL A 40 7.35 -21.04 -4.45
C VAL A 40 7.68 -21.22 -5.93
N LYS A 41 8.86 -20.77 -6.38
CA LYS A 41 9.29 -20.96 -7.77
C LYS A 41 9.45 -22.44 -8.15
N GLU A 42 9.92 -23.26 -7.22
CA GLU A 42 10.17 -24.69 -7.47
C GLU A 42 8.91 -25.55 -7.31
N LYS A 43 8.04 -25.23 -6.34
CA LYS A 43 6.92 -26.09 -5.91
C LYS A 43 5.54 -25.50 -6.23
N GLY A 44 5.47 -24.27 -6.72
CA GLY A 44 4.24 -23.64 -7.16
C GLY A 44 3.14 -23.62 -6.09
N ASP A 45 1.94 -24.04 -6.49
CA ASP A 45 0.72 -23.94 -5.68
C ASP A 45 0.76 -24.73 -4.37
N GLU A 46 1.48 -25.85 -4.33
CA GLU A 46 1.64 -26.65 -3.10
C GLU A 46 2.28 -25.80 -1.99
N GLU A 47 3.35 -25.08 -2.33
CA GLU A 47 4.05 -24.22 -1.38
C GLU A 47 3.21 -22.99 -1.01
N LEU A 48 2.43 -22.44 -1.94
CA LEU A 48 1.49 -21.35 -1.64
C LEU A 48 0.48 -21.76 -0.56
N LEU A 49 -0.14 -22.93 -0.69
CA LEU A 49 -1.09 -23.43 0.30
C LEU A 49 -0.41 -23.69 1.65
N ARG A 50 0.80 -24.26 1.64
CA ARG A 50 1.58 -24.51 2.86
C ARG A 50 1.89 -23.22 3.62
N LEU A 51 2.36 -22.18 2.92
CA LEU A 51 2.71 -20.88 3.51
C LEU A 51 1.47 -20.09 3.93
N THR A 52 0.36 -20.21 3.19
CA THR A 52 -0.93 -19.60 3.57
C THR A 52 -1.46 -20.21 4.87
N HIS A 53 -1.40 -21.54 5.02
CA HIS A 53 -1.72 -22.18 6.28
C HIS A 53 -0.81 -21.68 7.42
N GLN A 54 0.49 -21.64 7.18
CA GLN A 54 1.48 -21.26 8.19
C GLN A 54 1.33 -19.81 8.68
N PHE A 55 1.16 -18.85 7.77
CA PHE A 55 1.19 -17.42 8.10
C PHE A 55 -0.20 -16.83 8.31
N ASP A 56 -1.18 -17.26 7.53
CA ASP A 56 -2.54 -16.74 7.59
C ASP A 56 -3.45 -17.59 8.48
N ARG A 57 -2.98 -18.73 9.02
CA ARG A 57 -3.80 -19.71 9.77
C ARG A 57 -5.06 -20.13 9.01
N HIS A 58 -4.95 -20.16 7.68
CA HIS A 58 -6.06 -20.44 6.79
C HIS A 58 -5.72 -21.65 5.93
N THR A 59 -6.44 -22.75 6.18
CA THR A 59 -6.35 -23.96 5.37
C THR A 59 -7.50 -23.96 4.37
N LEU A 60 -7.17 -23.96 3.09
CA LEU A 60 -8.13 -24.02 2.00
C LEU A 60 -7.61 -24.94 0.91
N PRO A 61 -8.50 -25.67 0.22
CA PRO A 61 -8.11 -26.43 -0.96
C PRO A 61 -7.83 -25.46 -2.12
N LEU A 62 -7.04 -25.90 -3.10
CA LEU A 62 -6.55 -25.05 -4.19
C LEU A 62 -7.70 -24.39 -4.96
N GLU A 63 -8.81 -25.08 -5.15
CA GLU A 63 -9.98 -24.61 -5.89
C GLU A 63 -10.66 -23.41 -5.23
N LYS A 64 -10.39 -23.16 -3.94
CA LYS A 64 -10.94 -22.04 -3.17
C LYS A 64 -9.97 -20.87 -3.01
N ILE A 65 -8.75 -20.96 -3.56
CA ILE A 65 -7.73 -19.92 -3.44
C ILE A 65 -8.14 -18.63 -4.14
N ARG A 66 -8.89 -18.75 -5.23
CA ARG A 66 -9.48 -17.62 -5.95
C ARG A 66 -10.81 -17.23 -5.30
N VAL A 67 -11.03 -15.93 -5.12
CA VAL A 67 -12.33 -15.39 -4.71
C VAL A 67 -13.33 -15.56 -5.84
N THR A 68 -14.51 -16.05 -5.49
CA THR A 68 -15.61 -16.28 -6.42
C THR A 68 -16.51 -15.04 -6.55
N SER A 69 -17.26 -14.96 -7.66
CA SER A 69 -18.26 -13.89 -7.83
C SER A 69 -19.35 -13.93 -6.76
N ASP A 70 -19.64 -15.10 -6.20
CA ASP A 70 -20.65 -15.22 -5.13
C ASP A 70 -20.13 -14.68 -3.79
N GLU A 71 -18.84 -14.81 -3.49
CA GLU A 71 -18.20 -14.13 -2.36
C GLU A 71 -18.24 -12.60 -2.51
N ILE A 72 -18.01 -12.08 -3.73
CA ILE A 72 -18.14 -10.65 -4.01
C ILE A 72 -19.59 -10.19 -3.81
N LYS A 73 -20.57 -10.92 -4.34
CA LYS A 73 -22.01 -10.62 -4.13
C LYS A 73 -22.41 -10.67 -2.66
N ALA A 74 -21.83 -11.58 -1.88
CA ALA A 74 -22.06 -11.65 -0.44
C ALA A 74 -21.50 -10.40 0.26
N ALA A 75 -20.30 -9.96 -0.11
CA ALA A 75 -19.68 -8.74 0.43
C ALA A 75 -20.53 -7.48 0.20
N TYR A 76 -21.18 -7.34 -0.97
CA TYR A 76 -22.12 -6.23 -1.22
C TYR A 76 -23.32 -6.21 -0.27
N LYS A 77 -23.73 -7.35 0.29
CA LYS A 77 -24.86 -7.43 1.24
C LYS A 77 -24.44 -7.09 2.67
N GLU A 78 -23.14 -7.06 2.94
CA GLU A 78 -22.58 -6.81 4.28
C GLU A 78 -22.19 -5.35 4.49
N ILE A 79 -22.22 -4.52 3.45
CA ILE A 79 -21.97 -3.08 3.55
C ILE A 79 -23.26 -2.28 3.41
N SER A 80 -23.34 -1.15 4.09
CA SER A 80 -24.46 -0.22 3.98
C SER A 80 -24.41 0.55 2.65
N GLN A 81 -25.56 1.11 2.26
CA GLN A 81 -25.63 1.97 1.07
C GLN A 81 -24.73 3.20 1.19
N GLU A 82 -24.62 3.78 2.39
CA GLU A 82 -23.75 4.93 2.64
C GLU A 82 -22.26 4.60 2.42
N GLU A 83 -21.81 3.43 2.89
CA GLU A 83 -20.44 2.95 2.66
C GLU A 83 -20.19 2.64 1.18
N LEU A 84 -21.15 2.05 0.49
CA LEU A 84 -21.08 1.79 -0.94
C LEU A 84 -20.97 3.09 -1.75
N ASP A 85 -21.80 4.09 -1.41
CA ASP A 85 -21.77 5.41 -2.06
C ASP A 85 -20.44 6.12 -1.81
N ALA A 86 -19.88 6.02 -0.60
CA ALA A 86 -18.57 6.56 -0.26
C ALA A 86 -17.43 5.90 -1.07
N LEU A 87 -17.46 4.56 -1.22
CA LEU A 87 -16.52 3.83 -2.08
C LEU A 87 -16.66 4.23 -3.55
N GLY A 88 -17.90 4.38 -4.03
CA GLY A 88 -18.21 4.81 -5.39
C GLY A 88 -17.70 6.21 -5.70
N GLU A 89 -17.90 7.18 -4.79
CA GLU A 89 -17.40 8.55 -4.95
C GLU A 89 -15.87 8.58 -4.91
N ALA A 90 -15.23 7.84 -3.99
CA ALA A 90 -13.77 7.73 -3.97
C ALA A 90 -13.23 7.17 -5.29
N ALA A 91 -13.81 6.06 -5.77
CA ALA A 91 -13.43 5.45 -7.04
C ALA A 91 -13.58 6.41 -8.23
N LYS A 92 -14.69 7.14 -8.29
CA LYS A 92 -14.96 8.15 -9.32
C LYS A 92 -13.92 9.27 -9.31
N ARG A 93 -13.59 9.82 -8.13
CA ARG A 93 -12.59 10.89 -8.00
C ARG A 93 -11.19 10.43 -8.39
N ILE A 94 -10.79 9.23 -7.96
CA ILE A 94 -9.49 8.63 -8.32
C ILE A 94 -9.41 8.45 -9.84
N ARG A 95 -10.47 7.91 -10.46
CA ARG A 95 -10.54 7.72 -11.91
C ARG A 95 -10.41 9.04 -12.65
N LEU A 96 -11.20 10.04 -12.26
CA LEU A 96 -11.21 11.36 -12.87
C LEU A 96 -9.83 12.04 -12.83
N PHE A 97 -9.09 11.86 -11.73
CA PHE A 97 -7.72 12.38 -11.60
C PHE A 97 -6.76 11.68 -12.55
N HIS A 98 -6.73 10.34 -12.56
CA HIS A 98 -5.79 9.58 -13.37
C HIS A 98 -6.09 9.66 -14.88
N GLU A 99 -7.35 9.85 -15.28
CA GLU A 99 -7.72 10.08 -16.69
C GLU A 99 -7.04 11.33 -17.25
N ARG A 100 -6.81 12.37 -16.43
CA ARG A 100 -6.09 13.58 -16.83
C ARG A 100 -4.58 13.40 -16.94
N GLN A 101 -4.03 12.37 -16.30
CA GLN A 101 -2.60 12.06 -16.33
C GLN A 101 -2.22 11.09 -17.45
N LYS A 102 -3.21 10.53 -18.15
CA LYS A 102 -2.99 9.59 -19.25
C LYS A 102 -2.19 10.27 -20.36
N GLN A 103 -1.10 9.63 -20.76
CA GLN A 103 -0.23 10.13 -21.83
C GLN A 103 -0.73 9.66 -23.20
N ASP A 104 -0.94 10.61 -24.10
CA ASP A 104 -1.26 10.30 -25.50
C ASP A 104 0.02 9.97 -26.29
N PRO A 105 -0.02 8.97 -27.18
CA PRO A 105 1.07 8.73 -28.11
C PRO A 105 1.18 9.89 -29.12
N TRP A 106 2.38 10.15 -29.62
CA TRP A 106 2.62 11.22 -30.59
C TRP A 106 3.68 10.84 -31.61
N THR A 107 3.65 11.49 -32.78
CA THR A 107 4.66 11.38 -33.84
C THR A 107 4.89 12.74 -34.51
N TYR A 108 6.08 12.98 -35.05
CA TYR A 108 6.39 14.11 -35.92
C TYR A 108 7.38 13.70 -37.02
N GLU A 109 7.46 14.50 -38.09
CA GLU A 109 8.40 14.29 -39.19
C GLU A 109 9.44 15.42 -39.21
N GLU A 110 10.72 15.04 -39.35
CA GLU A 110 11.84 15.97 -39.49
C GLU A 110 12.82 15.43 -40.55
N GLY A 111 13.04 16.18 -41.62
CA GLY A 111 13.98 15.79 -42.68
C GLY A 111 13.66 14.46 -43.37
N GLY A 112 12.38 14.07 -43.46
CA GLY A 112 11.94 12.77 -44.00
C GLY A 112 12.07 11.60 -43.02
N ILE A 113 12.42 11.86 -41.75
CA ILE A 113 12.45 10.87 -40.67
C ILE A 113 11.22 11.06 -39.79
N VAL A 114 10.50 9.97 -39.50
CA VAL A 114 9.38 9.98 -38.55
C VAL A 114 9.88 9.57 -37.18
N LEU A 115 9.67 10.44 -36.19
CA LEU A 115 10.01 10.22 -34.78
C LEU A 115 8.73 10.24 -33.94
N GLY A 116 8.73 9.59 -32.78
CA GLY A 116 7.52 9.48 -31.97
C GLY A 116 7.71 8.79 -30.63
N GLN A 117 6.65 8.82 -29.83
CA GLN A 117 6.50 8.04 -28.61
C GLN A 117 5.23 7.21 -28.69
N MET A 118 5.38 5.90 -28.50
CA MET A 118 4.26 4.98 -28.37
C MET A 118 4.05 4.66 -26.88
N VAL A 119 2.82 4.84 -26.41
CA VAL A 119 2.41 4.51 -25.04
C VAL A 119 1.46 3.33 -25.09
N ARG A 120 1.77 2.24 -24.36
CA ARG A 120 0.95 1.03 -24.28
C ARG A 120 0.78 0.61 -22.83
N PRO A 121 -0.40 0.11 -22.42
CA PRO A 121 -0.58 -0.46 -21.10
C PRO A 121 0.22 -1.76 -20.95
N LEU A 122 0.45 -2.16 -19.70
CA LEU A 122 0.87 -3.52 -19.38
C LEU A 122 -0.25 -4.51 -19.74
N GLU A 123 0.13 -5.75 -20.07
CA GLU A 123 -0.83 -6.81 -20.36
C GLU A 123 -1.48 -7.29 -19.05
N ILE A 124 -0.65 -7.55 -18.03
CA ILE A 124 -1.10 -8.03 -16.72
C ILE A 124 -0.40 -7.25 -15.60
N ALA A 125 -1.18 -6.64 -14.70
CA ALA A 125 -0.68 -5.99 -13.49
C ALA A 125 -1.03 -6.80 -12.24
N GLY A 126 -0.07 -6.96 -11.34
CA GLY A 126 -0.27 -7.50 -10.00
C GLY A 126 -0.42 -6.39 -8.97
N ILE A 127 -1.42 -6.48 -8.11
CA ILE A 127 -1.62 -5.59 -6.97
C ILE A 127 -1.60 -6.40 -5.67
N TYR A 128 -0.77 -5.99 -4.73
CA TYR A 128 -0.75 -6.53 -3.39
C TYR A 128 -1.58 -5.64 -2.45
N VAL A 129 -2.50 -6.25 -1.71
CA VAL A 129 -3.35 -5.56 -0.73
C VAL A 129 -3.17 -6.21 0.63
N PRO A 130 -2.76 -5.47 1.68
CA PRO A 130 -2.64 -6.03 3.03
C PRO A 130 -3.97 -6.57 3.56
N GLY A 131 -3.91 -7.63 4.36
CA GLY A 131 -5.08 -8.21 5.03
C GLY A 131 -5.15 -7.88 6.52
N GLY A 132 -6.15 -8.44 7.20
CA GLY A 132 -6.34 -8.28 8.65
C GLY A 132 -6.64 -6.83 9.05
N LYS A 133 -5.92 -6.32 10.06
CA LYS A 133 -6.17 -4.97 10.62
C LYS A 133 -5.83 -3.84 9.64
N ALA A 134 -4.90 -4.07 8.72
CA ALA A 134 -4.47 -3.12 7.69
C ALA A 134 -5.20 -3.29 6.35
N SER A 135 -6.34 -3.99 6.35
CA SER A 135 -7.10 -4.25 5.14
C SER A 135 -7.93 -3.02 4.75
N TYR A 136 -7.42 -2.25 3.79
CA TYR A 136 -8.00 -0.97 3.38
C TYR A 136 -8.57 -1.03 1.96
N PRO A 137 -9.87 -0.75 1.76
CA PRO A 137 -10.44 -0.66 0.41
C PRO A 137 -9.82 0.48 -0.40
N SER A 138 -9.36 1.55 0.24
CA SER A 138 -8.65 2.65 -0.43
C SER A 138 -7.38 2.19 -1.16
N SER A 139 -6.61 1.27 -0.57
CA SER A 139 -5.43 0.69 -1.22
C SER A 139 -5.80 -0.07 -2.49
N VAL A 140 -6.95 -0.76 -2.49
CA VAL A 140 -7.46 -1.44 -3.69
C VAL A 140 -7.75 -0.41 -4.79
N LEU A 141 -8.54 0.62 -4.46
CA LEU A 141 -8.93 1.66 -5.42
C LEU A 141 -7.71 2.40 -5.99
N MET A 142 -6.76 2.78 -5.13
CA MET A 142 -5.56 3.52 -5.53
C MET A 142 -4.58 2.71 -6.39
N ASN A 143 -4.60 1.38 -6.32
CA ASN A 143 -3.75 0.54 -7.18
C ASN A 143 -4.46 0.12 -8.48
N ALA A 144 -5.72 -0.32 -8.38
CA ALA A 144 -6.43 -0.92 -9.52
C ALA A 144 -6.98 0.13 -10.49
N ILE A 145 -7.47 1.27 -10.01
CA ILE A 145 -8.07 2.30 -10.89
C ILE A 145 -7.04 2.90 -11.86
N PRO A 146 -5.82 3.29 -11.43
CA PRO A 146 -4.81 3.78 -12.37
C PRO A 146 -4.44 2.74 -13.43
N ALA A 147 -4.33 1.47 -13.05
CA ALA A 147 -4.09 0.37 -13.99
C ALA A 147 -5.22 0.26 -15.02
N LYS A 148 -6.48 0.33 -14.59
CA LYS A 148 -7.63 0.34 -15.52
C LYS A 148 -7.65 1.56 -16.43
N VAL A 149 -7.34 2.75 -15.92
CA VAL A 149 -7.28 3.98 -16.73
C VAL A 149 -6.18 3.91 -17.79
N ALA A 150 -5.02 3.34 -17.42
CA ALA A 150 -3.93 3.08 -18.35
C ALA A 150 -4.33 2.12 -19.48
N GLY A 151 -5.25 1.19 -19.19
CA GLY A 151 -5.79 0.22 -20.15
C GLY A 151 -5.36 -1.22 -19.88
N VAL A 152 -4.89 -1.53 -18.66
CA VAL A 152 -4.54 -2.91 -18.28
C VAL A 152 -5.80 -3.77 -18.24
N GLU A 153 -5.82 -4.81 -19.06
CA GLU A 153 -6.98 -5.69 -19.21
C GLU A 153 -7.11 -6.63 -18.01
N ARG A 154 -5.98 -7.22 -17.57
CA ARG A 154 -5.93 -8.21 -16.50
C ARG A 154 -5.24 -7.66 -15.26
N ILE A 155 -6.01 -7.47 -14.19
CA ILE A 155 -5.49 -7.04 -12.89
C ILE A 155 -5.64 -8.19 -11.90
N VAL A 156 -4.52 -8.68 -11.41
CA VAL A 156 -4.42 -9.77 -10.43
C VAL A 156 -4.19 -9.16 -9.06
N MET A 157 -5.10 -9.42 -8.13
CA MET A 157 -4.99 -8.97 -6.75
C MET A 157 -4.65 -10.13 -5.84
N CYS A 158 -3.60 -9.98 -5.03
CA CYS A 158 -3.31 -10.90 -3.93
C CYS A 158 -3.56 -10.18 -2.60
N SER A 159 -4.38 -10.79 -1.75
CA SER A 159 -4.66 -10.31 -0.39
C SER A 159 -4.74 -11.50 0.55
N PRO A 160 -4.02 -11.52 1.69
CA PRO A 160 -4.16 -12.59 2.67
C PRO A 160 -5.55 -12.53 3.30
N PHE A 161 -6.08 -13.70 3.63
CA PHE A 161 -7.32 -13.88 4.39
C PHE A 161 -6.99 -14.55 5.73
N PRO A 162 -6.44 -13.81 6.72
CA PRO A 162 -6.10 -14.38 8.01
C PRO A 162 -7.33 -15.03 8.64
N GLU A 163 -7.20 -16.27 9.10
CA GLU A 163 -8.29 -17.07 9.67
C GLU A 163 -9.49 -17.24 8.72
N GLY A 164 -9.24 -17.12 7.41
CA GLY A 164 -10.25 -17.25 6.37
C GLY A 164 -11.11 -16.02 6.13
N GLN A 165 -10.77 -14.88 6.73
CA GLN A 165 -11.59 -13.66 6.69
C GLN A 165 -10.92 -12.51 5.94
N THR A 166 -11.75 -11.71 5.28
CA THR A 166 -11.39 -10.40 4.73
C THR A 166 -12.51 -9.40 5.01
N ARG A 167 -12.24 -8.10 4.88
CA ARG A 167 -13.28 -7.09 4.99
C ARG A 167 -14.13 -7.06 3.71
N PRO A 168 -15.48 -7.04 3.81
CA PRO A 168 -16.34 -7.01 2.62
C PRO A 168 -16.04 -5.79 1.73
N HIS A 169 -15.69 -4.64 2.32
CA HIS A 169 -15.32 -3.43 1.59
C HIS A 169 -14.17 -3.64 0.61
N VAL A 170 -13.23 -4.55 0.90
CA VAL A 170 -12.08 -4.83 0.02
C VAL A 170 -12.51 -5.56 -1.24
N LEU A 171 -13.43 -6.51 -1.12
CA LEU A 171 -13.99 -7.24 -2.26
C LEU A 171 -14.86 -6.32 -3.12
N VAL A 172 -15.69 -5.49 -2.48
CA VAL A 172 -16.50 -4.49 -3.17
C VAL A 172 -15.61 -3.47 -3.90
N ALA A 173 -14.56 -2.96 -3.24
CA ALA A 173 -13.63 -2.03 -3.87
C ALA A 173 -12.89 -2.66 -5.06
N ALA A 174 -12.52 -3.94 -4.97
CA ALA A 174 -11.87 -4.67 -6.06
C ALA A 174 -12.79 -4.76 -7.29
N ASP A 175 -14.07 -5.09 -7.09
CA ASP A 175 -15.07 -5.13 -8.14
C ASP A 175 -15.30 -3.76 -8.77
N LEU A 176 -15.54 -2.72 -7.96
CA LEU A 176 -15.71 -1.33 -8.42
C LEU A 176 -14.50 -0.79 -9.19
N ALA A 177 -13.29 -1.19 -8.80
CA ALA A 177 -12.06 -0.77 -9.46
C ALA A 177 -11.74 -1.56 -10.74
N GLY A 178 -12.44 -2.68 -10.99
CA GLY A 178 -12.24 -3.54 -12.15
C GLY A 178 -11.07 -4.52 -12.00
N VAL A 179 -10.80 -4.99 -10.79
CA VAL A 179 -9.88 -6.12 -10.55
C VAL A 179 -10.44 -7.37 -11.24
N THR A 180 -9.59 -8.10 -11.96
CA THR A 180 -10.02 -9.25 -12.77
C THR A 180 -10.05 -10.54 -11.95
N GLU A 181 -9.03 -10.75 -11.11
CA GLU A 181 -8.86 -11.97 -10.32
C GLU A 181 -8.34 -11.61 -8.92
N ILE A 182 -8.90 -12.23 -7.88
CA ILE A 182 -8.47 -12.01 -6.49
C ILE A 182 -8.07 -13.36 -5.90
N TYR A 183 -6.88 -13.43 -5.32
CA TYR A 183 -6.33 -14.62 -4.68
C TYR A 183 -6.10 -14.39 -3.18
N LYS A 184 -6.52 -15.37 -2.37
CA LYS A 184 -6.55 -15.33 -0.90
C LYS A 184 -5.18 -15.62 -0.28
N ILE A 185 -4.12 -15.00 -0.80
CA ILE A 185 -2.73 -15.19 -0.38
C ILE A 185 -2.04 -13.86 -0.10
N GLY A 186 -1.12 -13.84 0.87
CA GLY A 186 -0.34 -12.65 1.23
C GLY A 186 1.17 -12.87 1.27
N GLY A 187 1.88 -11.98 1.97
CA GLY A 187 3.30 -12.09 2.25
C GLY A 187 4.23 -12.14 1.02
N ALA A 188 5.45 -12.62 1.26
CA ALA A 188 6.44 -12.84 0.22
C ALA A 188 6.01 -13.90 -0.79
N GLN A 189 5.19 -14.88 -0.38
CA GLN A 189 4.69 -15.94 -1.24
C GLN A 189 3.72 -15.43 -2.31
N ALA A 190 2.90 -14.43 -2.00
CA ALA A 190 2.05 -13.78 -3.00
C ALA A 190 2.88 -13.00 -4.04
N VAL A 191 3.94 -12.34 -3.60
CA VAL A 191 4.87 -11.64 -4.50
C VAL A 191 5.59 -12.64 -5.40
N ALA A 192 6.05 -13.77 -4.84
CA ALA A 192 6.65 -14.87 -5.61
C ALA A 192 5.70 -15.41 -6.67
N ALA A 193 4.45 -15.69 -6.29
CA ALA A 193 3.42 -16.21 -7.20
C ALA A 193 3.17 -15.25 -8.38
N MET A 194 3.04 -13.95 -8.12
CA MET A 194 2.86 -12.95 -9.18
C MET A 194 4.13 -12.79 -10.04
N ALA A 195 5.33 -12.89 -9.44
CA ALA A 195 6.59 -12.68 -10.15
C ALA A 195 7.00 -13.86 -11.05
N PHE A 196 6.77 -15.09 -10.60
CA PHE A 196 7.17 -16.31 -11.29
C PHE A 196 6.03 -16.99 -12.03
N GLY A 197 4.79 -16.78 -11.59
CA GLY A 197 3.63 -17.58 -11.96
C GLY A 197 3.61 -18.92 -11.23
N THR A 198 2.40 -19.49 -11.12
CA THR A 198 2.14 -20.88 -10.75
C THR A 198 1.11 -21.47 -11.71
N ASP A 199 0.70 -22.73 -11.51
CA ASP A 199 -0.37 -23.33 -12.32
C ASP A 199 -1.71 -22.59 -12.14
N THR A 200 -1.94 -21.99 -10.97
CA THR A 200 -3.17 -21.25 -10.64
C THR A 200 -3.06 -19.73 -10.82
N ILE A 201 -1.90 -19.14 -10.53
CA ILE A 201 -1.70 -17.69 -10.51
C ILE A 201 -0.80 -17.29 -11.68
N PRO A 202 -1.27 -16.43 -12.61
CA PRO A 202 -0.46 -16.02 -13.74
C PRO A 202 0.75 -15.19 -13.27
N ARG A 203 1.84 -15.29 -14.02
CA ARG A 203 2.91 -14.29 -13.93
C ARG A 203 2.39 -12.94 -14.41
N VAL A 204 2.74 -11.87 -13.71
CA VAL A 204 2.39 -10.47 -14.06
C VAL A 204 3.61 -9.71 -14.57
N ASP A 205 3.39 -8.54 -15.17
CA ASP A 205 4.48 -7.69 -15.70
C ASP A 205 5.03 -6.75 -14.63
N LYS A 206 4.17 -6.23 -13.75
CA LYS A 206 4.51 -5.30 -12.66
C LYS A 206 3.72 -5.63 -11.41
N ILE A 207 4.37 -5.55 -10.25
CA ILE A 207 3.75 -5.70 -8.93
C ILE A 207 3.75 -4.36 -8.21
N VAL A 208 2.56 -3.90 -7.82
CA VAL A 208 2.37 -2.66 -7.05
C VAL A 208 1.66 -2.92 -5.74
N GLY A 209 1.71 -1.96 -4.83
CA GLY A 209 0.99 -1.99 -3.57
C GLY A 209 1.92 -2.14 -2.37
N PRO A 210 1.62 -1.44 -1.25
CA PRO A 210 2.43 -1.48 -0.05
C PRO A 210 2.19 -2.79 0.72
N GLY A 211 3.18 -3.20 1.50
CA GLY A 211 3.07 -4.34 2.39
C GLY A 211 4.11 -4.27 3.49
N ASN A 212 4.11 -5.27 4.37
CA ASN A 212 5.10 -5.37 5.43
C ASN A 212 6.52 -5.61 4.88
N ILE A 213 7.50 -5.68 5.78
CA ILE A 213 8.92 -5.88 5.43
C ILE A 213 9.17 -7.10 4.53
N PHE A 214 8.40 -8.19 4.67
CA PHE A 214 8.55 -9.39 3.83
C PHE A 214 8.09 -9.14 2.40
N VAL A 215 7.00 -8.39 2.21
CA VAL A 215 6.51 -7.98 0.88
C VAL A 215 7.49 -7.01 0.24
N ALA A 216 7.97 -6.02 1.00
CA ALA A 216 8.96 -5.06 0.55
C ALA A 216 10.26 -5.75 0.08
N LEU A 217 10.81 -6.65 0.90
CA LEU A 217 11.97 -7.47 0.56
C LEU A 217 11.72 -8.35 -0.66
N ALA A 218 10.56 -9.01 -0.74
CA ALA A 218 10.22 -9.86 -1.86
C ALA A 218 10.18 -9.04 -3.16
N LYS A 219 9.52 -7.87 -3.16
CA LYS A 219 9.47 -6.95 -4.31
C LYS A 219 10.87 -6.54 -4.75
N ARG A 220 11.75 -6.20 -3.79
CA ARG A 220 13.16 -5.88 -4.08
C ARG A 220 13.88 -7.03 -4.77
N LEU A 221 13.67 -8.26 -4.30
CA LEU A 221 14.36 -9.45 -4.80
C LEU A 221 13.84 -9.94 -6.16
N VAL A 222 12.58 -9.65 -6.49
CA VAL A 222 12.00 -9.98 -7.81
C VAL A 222 12.09 -8.85 -8.82
N PHE A 223 12.57 -7.67 -8.41
CA PHE A 223 12.79 -6.55 -9.32
C PHE A 223 13.76 -6.94 -10.44
N GLY A 224 13.39 -6.67 -11.68
CA GLY A 224 14.11 -7.08 -12.89
C GLY A 224 13.62 -8.41 -13.49
N ILE A 225 12.94 -9.25 -12.70
CA ILE A 225 12.10 -10.34 -13.23
C ILE A 225 10.71 -9.79 -13.55
N VAL A 226 10.17 -8.96 -12.64
CA VAL A 226 9.01 -8.12 -12.84
C VAL A 226 9.36 -6.70 -12.43
N ASP A 227 8.62 -5.73 -12.94
CA ASP A 227 8.76 -4.36 -12.48
C ASP A 227 8.05 -4.17 -11.13
N ILE A 228 8.43 -3.14 -10.37
CA ILE A 228 7.77 -2.76 -9.11
C ILE A 228 7.49 -1.25 -9.08
N ASP A 229 6.58 -0.80 -8.25
CA ASP A 229 6.35 0.63 -7.96
C ASP A 229 7.52 1.25 -7.17
N MET A 230 7.70 0.83 -5.92
CA MET A 230 8.71 1.29 -4.99
C MET A 230 8.81 0.32 -3.79
N ILE A 231 9.90 0.42 -3.04
CA ILE A 231 10.02 -0.21 -1.73
C ILE A 231 9.44 0.77 -0.71
N ALA A 232 8.28 0.43 -0.15
CA ALA A 232 7.60 1.30 0.80
C ALA A 232 8.42 1.42 2.10
N GLY A 233 8.66 2.66 2.52
CA GLY A 233 9.15 2.99 3.85
C GLY A 233 8.00 3.21 4.84
N PRO A 234 8.31 3.59 6.09
CA PRO A 234 7.30 3.97 7.06
C PRO A 234 6.55 5.22 6.58
N SER A 235 5.34 5.38 7.08
CA SER A 235 4.44 6.46 6.65
C SER A 235 4.83 7.78 7.31
N GLU A 236 4.88 8.89 6.55
CA GLU A 236 5.35 10.19 7.04
C GLU A 236 4.37 11.33 6.71
N ILE A 237 4.37 12.39 7.51
CA ILE A 237 3.69 13.65 7.20
C ILE A 237 4.55 14.82 7.68
N LEU A 238 4.71 15.84 6.83
CA LEU A 238 5.38 17.10 7.17
C LEU A 238 4.36 18.23 7.10
N ILE A 239 4.03 18.81 8.25
CA ILE A 239 3.16 19.99 8.34
C ILE A 239 4.03 21.22 8.47
N VAL A 240 3.86 22.18 7.58
CA VAL A 240 4.45 23.52 7.68
C VAL A 240 3.34 24.49 8.05
N ALA A 241 3.44 25.11 9.21
CA ALA A 241 2.39 25.99 9.73
C ALA A 241 2.98 27.23 10.39
N ASP A 242 2.28 28.36 10.28
CA ASP A 242 2.59 29.59 11.00
C ASP A 242 1.56 29.84 12.10
N HIS A 243 1.74 30.94 12.83
CA HIS A 243 0.87 31.39 13.93
C HIS A 243 -0.64 31.48 13.61
N SER A 244 -1.04 31.48 12.33
CA SER A 244 -2.47 31.50 11.94
C SER A 244 -3.14 30.12 12.05
N ALA A 245 -2.35 29.05 12.14
CA ALA A 245 -2.86 27.69 12.23
C ALA A 245 -3.53 27.42 13.58
N LYS A 246 -4.64 26.68 13.54
CA LYS A 246 -5.31 26.21 14.76
C LYS A 246 -4.53 25.04 15.35
N PRO A 247 -3.99 25.13 16.60
CA PRO A 247 -3.18 24.05 17.18
C PRO A 247 -3.90 22.70 17.22
N SER A 248 -5.21 22.71 17.47
CA SER A 248 -6.03 21.50 17.53
C SER A 248 -6.12 20.76 16.19
N TYR A 249 -6.09 21.47 15.06
CA TYR A 249 -6.15 20.86 13.73
C TYR A 249 -4.79 20.28 13.34
N VAL A 250 -3.71 21.02 13.59
CA VAL A 250 -2.34 20.52 13.37
C VAL A 250 -2.10 19.26 14.19
N ALA A 251 -2.52 19.24 15.46
CA ALA A 251 -2.42 18.05 16.30
C ALA A 251 -3.21 16.85 15.73
N ALA A 252 -4.43 17.09 15.23
CA ALA A 252 -5.25 16.06 14.61
C ALA A 252 -4.61 15.50 13.33
N ASP A 253 -4.03 16.35 12.49
CA ASP A 253 -3.34 15.95 11.27
C ASP A 253 -2.08 15.12 11.58
N LEU A 254 -1.28 15.50 12.58
CA LEU A 254 -0.13 14.70 13.03
C LEU A 254 -0.58 13.32 13.54
N LEU A 255 -1.65 13.28 14.33
CA LEU A 255 -2.22 12.04 14.86
C LEU A 255 -2.81 11.14 13.78
N SER A 256 -3.37 11.73 12.71
CA SER A 256 -3.92 11.00 11.57
C SER A 256 -2.88 10.10 10.91
N GLN A 257 -1.63 10.56 10.84
CA GLN A 257 -0.53 9.76 10.32
C GLN A 257 0.02 8.79 11.37
N ALA A 258 0.14 9.24 12.62
CA ALA A 258 0.69 8.42 13.71
C ALA A 258 -0.14 7.18 14.03
N GLU A 259 -1.44 7.14 13.66
CA GLU A 259 -2.29 5.98 13.91
C GLU A 259 -2.21 4.88 12.84
N HIS A 260 -1.46 5.11 11.76
CA HIS A 260 -1.32 4.18 10.64
C HIS A 260 -0.25 3.11 10.88
N ASP A 261 0.88 3.49 11.47
CA ASP A 261 2.05 2.63 11.70
C ASP A 261 2.77 3.05 12.99
N GLU A 262 3.34 2.07 13.73
CA GLU A 262 4.15 2.35 14.92
C GLU A 262 5.47 3.07 14.57
N ASP A 263 5.96 2.85 13.34
CA ASP A 263 7.17 3.48 12.81
C ASP A 263 6.88 4.81 12.07
N ALA A 264 5.63 5.31 12.09
CA ALA A 264 5.25 6.54 11.39
C ALA A 264 5.98 7.78 11.94
N VAL A 265 6.35 8.71 11.05
CA VAL A 265 7.13 9.91 11.39
C VAL A 265 6.34 11.20 11.06
N PRO A 266 5.48 11.68 11.99
CA PRO A 266 4.79 12.95 11.84
C PRO A 266 5.66 14.13 12.33
N ILE A 267 5.83 15.15 11.49
CA ILE A 267 6.71 16.30 11.74
C ILE A 267 5.92 17.61 11.57
N LEU A 268 6.10 18.53 12.52
CA LEU A 268 5.65 19.92 12.42
C LEU A 268 6.86 20.85 12.31
N VAL A 269 6.87 21.71 11.30
CA VAL A 269 7.81 22.81 11.12
C VAL A 269 7.04 24.12 11.24
N THR A 270 7.45 24.95 12.20
CA THR A 270 6.83 26.26 12.47
C THR A 270 7.89 27.29 12.85
N PRO A 271 7.76 28.56 12.40
CA PRO A 271 8.57 29.66 12.90
C PRO A 271 8.08 30.18 14.27
N ASP A 272 6.90 29.75 14.72
CA ASP A 272 6.27 30.17 15.97
C ASP A 272 6.41 29.08 17.05
N GLU A 273 7.19 29.38 18.08
CA GLU A 273 7.41 28.50 19.24
C GLU A 273 6.14 28.32 20.08
N ALA A 274 5.27 29.34 20.16
CA ALA A 274 4.01 29.24 20.90
C ALA A 274 3.07 28.22 20.25
N LEU A 275 2.99 28.22 18.92
CA LEU A 275 2.22 27.21 18.18
C LEU A 275 2.73 25.79 18.47
N ALA A 276 4.04 25.56 18.47
CA ALA A 276 4.61 24.24 18.72
C ALA A 276 4.24 23.70 20.11
N GLU A 277 4.30 24.55 21.14
CA GLU A 277 3.90 24.20 22.51
C GLU A 277 2.40 23.96 22.64
N ASP A 278 1.58 24.75 21.96
CA ASP A 278 0.12 24.56 22.00
C ASP A 278 -0.31 23.30 21.24
N VAL A 279 0.33 22.96 20.12
CA VAL A 279 0.14 21.68 19.42
C VAL A 279 0.50 20.51 20.32
N LYS A 280 1.62 20.60 21.04
CA LYS A 280 2.04 19.56 22.00
C LYS A 280 0.98 19.31 23.08
N LYS A 281 0.38 20.37 23.64
CA LYS A 281 -0.73 20.24 24.60
C LYS A 281 -1.97 19.60 23.97
N GLU A 282 -2.31 19.95 22.73
CA GLU A 282 -3.45 19.37 22.02
C GLU A 282 -3.23 17.88 21.71
N LEU A 283 -2.00 17.49 21.34
CA LEU A 283 -1.62 16.07 21.18
C LEU A 283 -1.88 15.29 22.47
N GLU A 284 -1.43 15.79 23.62
CA GLU A 284 -1.65 15.13 24.92
C GLU A 284 -3.14 14.98 25.28
N LYS A 285 -3.99 15.92 24.85
CA LYS A 285 -5.44 15.85 25.06
C LYS A 285 -6.09 14.83 24.13
N GLN A 286 -5.78 14.90 22.83
CA GLN A 286 -6.44 14.09 21.81
C GLN A 286 -6.05 12.60 21.94
N VAL A 287 -4.79 12.28 22.25
CA VAL A 287 -4.33 10.89 22.48
C VAL A 287 -5.14 10.18 23.57
N LYS A 288 -5.59 10.92 24.60
CA LYS A 288 -6.35 10.34 25.72
C LYS A 288 -7.75 9.87 25.33
N VAL A 289 -8.32 10.39 24.25
CA VAL A 289 -9.67 10.05 23.78
C VAL A 289 -9.69 9.13 22.57
N LEU A 290 -8.56 8.96 21.86
CA LEU A 290 -8.45 8.02 20.74
C LEU A 290 -8.55 6.56 21.21
N SER A 291 -9.18 5.73 20.38
CA SER A 291 -9.38 4.30 20.64
C SER A 291 -8.11 3.46 20.37
N LYS A 292 -7.28 3.87 19.41
CA LYS A 292 -5.97 3.26 19.08
C LYS A 292 -4.83 3.85 19.93
N LYS A 293 -4.92 3.78 21.26
CA LYS A 293 -3.87 4.30 22.17
C LYS A 293 -2.52 3.59 22.05
N VAL A 294 -2.51 2.37 21.50
CA VAL A 294 -1.36 1.45 21.55
C VAL A 294 -0.23 1.83 20.58
N LEU A 295 -0.54 2.47 19.45
CA LEU A 295 0.46 2.81 18.41
C LEU A 295 1.24 4.09 18.75
N LEU A 296 0.70 4.94 19.63
CA LEU A 296 1.21 6.29 19.91
C LEU A 296 2.30 6.32 21.01
N LYS A 297 3.12 5.26 21.13
CA LYS A 297 4.12 5.11 22.21
C LYS A 297 5.26 6.15 22.17
N PHE A 298 5.36 6.96 21.12
CA PHE A 298 6.48 7.87 20.88
C PHE A 298 6.13 9.35 20.76
N LEU A 299 4.96 9.77 21.25
CA LEU A 299 4.75 11.20 21.54
C LEU A 299 5.53 11.58 22.80
#